data_AF-A0A955H4R4-F1
#
_entry.id   AF-A0A955H4R4-F1
#
_cell.length_a   1.000
_cell.length_b   1.000
_cell.length_c   1.000
_cell.angle_alpha   90.00
_cell.angle_beta   90.00
_cell.angle_gamma   90.00
#
_symmetry.space_group_name_H-M   'P 1'
#
loop_
_entity.id
_entity.type
_entity.pdbx_description
1 polymer ?
#
loop_
_entity_poly.entity_id
_entity_poly.type
_entity_poly.pdbx_seq_one_letter_code
_entity_poly.pdbx_strand_id
1 'polypeptide(L)'
;MQSKSLLIAIAAFAVTTTGVHAYGGSKVLTRAGVNKEQVQAFEDAKELRDSGNFKGARDRLLEAGIDEETLKNVNKARRTVEQAIHEAVESRDYEAFKLAIADSPLADIITSESDFEQFVEAHELKRNGNWEEAETAFSELGIDKPENGLGKRFHRHGLLSELSDEQREAFRVARQSNDRETMRAILDEAGIENHKLNR
;
A
#
# COMPACT_ATOMS: atom_id res chain seq x y z
N MET A 1 15.18 20.36 -13.72
CA MET A 1 13.77 20.38 -13.27
C MET A 1 13.48 19.09 -12.55
N GLN A 2 13.23 19.15 -11.24
CA GLN A 2 12.89 17.96 -10.45
C GLN A 2 11.47 17.50 -10.84
N SER A 3 11.35 16.25 -11.31
CA SER A 3 10.11 15.76 -11.89
C SER A 3 9.07 15.50 -10.78
N LYS A 4 7.85 16.04 -10.95
CA LYS A 4 6.71 15.72 -10.08
C LYS A 4 6.42 14.21 -10.04
N SER A 5 6.86 13.47 -11.06
CA SER A 5 6.80 12.01 -11.13
C SER A 5 7.65 11.31 -10.07
N LEU A 6 8.84 11.83 -9.74
CA LEU A 6 9.67 11.27 -8.67
C LEU A 6 8.99 11.43 -7.29
N LEU A 7 8.35 12.58 -7.05
CA LEU A 7 7.58 12.81 -5.81
C LEU A 7 6.38 11.86 -5.68
N ILE A 8 5.69 11.59 -6.79
CA ILE A 8 4.58 10.63 -6.82
C ILE A 8 5.10 9.19 -6.67
N ALA A 9 6.22 8.84 -7.29
CA ALA A 9 6.84 7.52 -7.19
C ALA A 9 7.35 7.21 -5.78
N ILE A 10 7.98 8.19 -5.11
CA ILE A 10 8.40 8.08 -3.70
C ILE A 10 7.17 7.96 -2.79
N ALA A 11 6.12 8.72 -3.05
CA ALA A 11 4.86 8.61 -2.30
C ALA A 11 4.16 7.26 -2.52
N ALA A 12 4.19 6.69 -3.73
CA ALA A 12 3.58 5.40 -4.04
C ALA A 12 4.36 4.21 -3.47
N PHE A 13 5.70 4.27 -3.47
CA PHE A 13 6.54 3.29 -2.79
C PHE A 13 6.31 3.32 -1.27
N ALA A 14 6.06 4.51 -0.72
CA ALA A 14 5.79 4.73 0.69
C ALA A 14 4.42 4.21 1.20
N VAL A 15 3.39 4.09 0.36
CA VAL A 15 2.04 3.68 0.78
C VAL A 15 1.93 2.17 1.05
N THR A 16 2.94 1.38 0.68
CA THR A 16 2.88 -0.10 0.79
C THR A 16 3.97 -0.70 1.70
N THR A 17 4.76 0.14 2.38
CA THR A 17 5.89 -0.28 3.21
C THR A 17 5.67 0.05 4.68
N THR A 18 4.59 -0.45 5.27
CA THR A 18 4.55 -0.66 6.73
C THR A 18 5.41 -1.88 7.05
N GLY A 19 6.72 -1.66 7.04
CA GLY A 19 7.73 -2.69 7.31
C GLY A 19 8.57 -2.93 6.06
N VAL A 20 9.86 -2.63 6.14
CA VAL A 20 10.87 -3.23 5.25
C VAL A 20 10.80 -4.77 5.32
N HIS A 21 10.16 -5.28 6.37
CA HIS A 21 9.73 -6.66 6.45
C HIS A 21 8.44 -6.94 5.65
N ALA A 22 7.30 -6.26 5.88
CA ALA A 22 5.96 -6.77 5.55
C ALA A 22 5.68 -7.31 4.12
N TYR A 23 6.32 -6.82 3.05
CA TYR A 23 6.00 -7.31 1.68
C TYR A 23 7.19 -7.43 0.74
N GLY A 24 8.42 -7.51 1.25
CA GLY A 24 9.57 -7.68 0.36
C GLY A 24 10.89 -7.35 1.03
N GLY A 25 11.21 -8.04 2.12
CA GLY A 25 12.50 -7.89 2.78
C GLY A 25 13.66 -8.15 1.83
N SER A 26 14.85 -7.82 2.31
CA SER A 26 16.18 -7.90 1.69
C SER A 26 16.26 -8.46 0.26
N LYS A 27 15.74 -9.66 -0.05
CA LYS A 27 15.58 -10.20 -1.42
C LYS A 27 14.95 -9.28 -2.46
N VAL A 28 13.87 -8.52 -2.20
CA VAL A 28 13.28 -7.64 -3.25
C VAL A 28 14.25 -6.51 -3.59
N LEU A 29 14.85 -5.91 -2.57
CA LEU A 29 15.85 -4.84 -2.73
C LEU A 29 17.12 -5.40 -3.38
N THR A 30 17.57 -6.58 -2.99
CA THR A 30 18.72 -7.28 -3.59
C THR A 30 18.46 -7.64 -5.05
N ARG A 31 17.27 -8.16 -5.39
CA ARG A 31 16.85 -8.44 -6.78
C ARG A 31 16.76 -7.18 -7.63
N ALA A 32 16.48 -6.03 -7.00
CA ALA A 32 16.47 -4.73 -7.65
C ALA A 32 17.86 -4.09 -7.77
N GLY A 33 18.91 -4.75 -7.30
CA GLY A 33 20.29 -4.24 -7.34
C GLY A 33 20.58 -3.16 -6.30
N VAL A 34 19.73 -3.04 -5.26
CA VAL A 34 19.88 -2.05 -4.19
C VAL A 34 20.96 -2.50 -3.22
N ASN A 35 21.92 -1.62 -2.94
CA ASN A 35 23.02 -1.91 -2.02
C ASN A 35 22.63 -1.69 -0.55
N LYS A 36 23.50 -2.09 0.39
CA LYS A 36 23.24 -1.96 1.85
C LYS A 36 22.98 -0.51 2.30
N GLU A 37 23.70 0.45 1.75
CA GLU A 37 23.53 1.87 2.10
C GLU A 37 22.18 2.40 1.64
N GLN A 38 21.73 1.97 0.46
CA GLN A 38 20.41 2.30 -0.07
C GLN A 38 19.29 1.60 0.72
N VAL A 39 19.49 0.36 1.18
CA VAL A 39 18.55 -0.32 2.10
C VAL A 39 18.38 0.49 3.38
N GLN A 40 19.49 0.92 4.00
CA GLN A 40 19.43 1.77 5.20
C GLN A 40 18.72 3.10 4.92
N ALA A 41 18.96 3.71 3.75
CA ALA A 41 18.29 4.94 3.38
C ALA A 41 16.76 4.78 3.22
N PHE A 42 16.27 3.62 2.80
CA PHE A 42 14.84 3.31 2.80
C PHE A 42 14.26 3.20 4.22
N GLU A 43 15.01 2.63 5.17
CA GLU A 43 14.62 2.55 6.58
C GLU A 43 14.57 3.95 7.21
N ASP A 44 15.64 4.73 7.09
CA ASP A 44 15.72 6.09 7.60
C ASP A 44 14.63 6.99 7.00
N ALA A 45 14.39 6.86 5.69
CA ALA A 45 13.33 7.61 5.00
C ALA A 45 11.94 7.23 5.49
N LYS A 46 11.72 5.97 5.89
CA LYS A 46 10.46 5.53 6.49
C LYS A 46 10.26 6.18 7.86
N GLU A 47 11.25 6.16 8.74
CA GLU A 47 11.17 6.79 10.06
C GLU A 47 10.91 8.31 9.97
N LEU A 48 11.61 8.98 9.06
CA LEU A 48 11.40 10.40 8.77
C LEU A 48 9.97 10.67 8.26
N ARG A 49 9.41 9.76 7.46
CA ARG A 49 8.03 9.89 6.99
C ARG A 49 7.01 9.63 8.11
N ASP A 50 7.23 8.64 8.95
CA ASP A 50 6.33 8.26 10.04
C ASP A 50 6.30 9.37 11.12
N SER A 51 7.37 10.15 11.25
CA SER A 51 7.42 11.40 12.03
C SER A 51 6.89 12.64 11.28
N GLY A 52 6.41 12.50 10.05
CA GLY A 52 5.83 13.58 9.23
C GLY A 52 6.84 14.44 8.45
N ASN A 53 8.13 14.11 8.51
CA ASN A 53 9.20 14.79 7.78
C ASN A 53 9.40 14.21 6.36
N PHE A 54 8.42 14.44 5.48
CA PHE A 54 8.44 13.98 4.09
C PHE A 54 9.61 14.54 3.27
N LYS A 55 10.04 15.78 3.57
CA LYS A 55 11.16 16.41 2.88
C LYS A 55 12.49 15.72 3.25
N GLY A 56 12.71 15.49 4.55
CA GLY A 56 13.87 14.76 5.03
C GLY A 56 13.94 13.34 4.48
N ALA A 57 12.81 12.63 4.46
CA ALA A 57 12.73 11.28 3.86
C ALA A 57 13.19 11.27 2.39
N ARG A 58 12.71 12.23 1.60
CA ARG A 58 13.12 12.36 0.19
C ARG A 58 14.60 12.68 0.05
N ASP A 59 15.08 13.66 0.82
CA ASP A 59 16.46 14.12 0.72
C ASP A 59 17.43 12.99 1.11
N ARG A 60 17.07 12.16 2.11
CA ARG A 60 17.80 10.96 2.52
C ARG A 60 17.91 9.90 1.41
N LEU A 61 16.82 9.66 0.67
CA LEU A 61 16.84 8.72 -0.46
C LEU A 61 17.74 9.23 -1.60
N LEU A 62 17.64 10.53 -1.92
CA LEU A 62 18.47 11.15 -2.96
C LEU A 62 19.96 11.13 -2.58
N GLU A 63 20.28 11.37 -1.31
CA GLU A 63 21.65 11.29 -0.79
C GLU A 63 22.26 9.90 -0.96
N ALA A 64 21.44 8.85 -0.78
CA ALA A 64 21.86 7.47 -1.02
C ALA A 64 21.91 7.07 -2.51
N GLY A 65 21.71 8.03 -3.42
CA GLY A 65 21.69 7.76 -4.86
C GLY A 65 20.49 6.96 -5.32
N ILE A 66 19.38 6.95 -4.55
CA ILE A 66 18.13 6.29 -4.96
C ILE A 66 17.37 7.25 -5.86
N ASP A 67 17.38 6.94 -7.15
CA ASP A 67 16.74 7.72 -8.20
C ASP A 67 15.44 7.06 -8.71
N GLU A 68 14.82 7.70 -9.72
CA GLU A 68 13.58 7.20 -10.32
C GLU A 68 13.76 5.81 -10.96
N GLU A 69 14.94 5.53 -11.52
CA GLU A 69 15.26 4.24 -12.14
C GLU A 69 15.37 3.14 -11.10
N THR A 70 16.08 3.40 -10.00
CA THR A 70 16.19 2.49 -8.85
C THR A 70 14.80 2.15 -8.31
N LEU A 71 13.95 3.16 -8.11
CA LEU A 71 12.57 2.94 -7.65
C LEU A 71 11.72 2.13 -8.64
N LYS A 72 11.91 2.32 -9.95
CA LYS A 72 11.23 1.47 -10.97
C LYS A 72 11.69 0.02 -10.89
N ASN A 73 12.99 -0.20 -10.70
CA ASN A 73 13.55 -1.54 -10.57
C ASN A 73 13.04 -2.24 -9.31
N VAL A 74 12.98 -1.53 -8.18
CA VAL A 74 12.39 -2.06 -6.94
C VAL A 74 10.92 -2.41 -7.13
N ASN A 75 10.13 -1.52 -7.74
CA ASN A 75 8.72 -1.80 -8.02
C ASN A 75 8.53 -3.01 -8.95
N LYS A 76 9.39 -3.17 -9.96
CA LYS A 76 9.37 -4.34 -10.84
C LYS A 76 9.71 -5.62 -10.08
N ALA A 77 10.77 -5.61 -9.27
CA ALA A 77 11.16 -6.75 -8.45
C ALA A 77 10.04 -7.14 -7.46
N ARG A 78 9.35 -6.16 -6.87
CA ARG A 78 8.21 -6.39 -5.99
C ARG A 78 7.06 -7.09 -6.72
N ARG A 79 6.68 -6.59 -7.89
CA ARG A 79 5.63 -7.22 -8.72
C ARG A 79 5.98 -8.66 -9.08
N THR A 80 7.24 -8.94 -9.39
CA THR A 80 7.67 -10.31 -9.68
C THR A 80 7.54 -11.23 -8.46
N VAL A 81 7.83 -10.74 -7.25
CA VAL A 81 7.59 -11.51 -6.02
C VAL A 81 6.10 -11.70 -5.76
N GLU A 82 5.30 -10.63 -5.88
CA GLU A 82 3.83 -10.70 -5.75
C GLU A 82 3.23 -11.73 -6.71
N GLN A 83 3.70 -11.77 -7.96
CA GLN A 83 3.29 -12.77 -8.96
C GLN A 83 3.69 -14.19 -8.55
N ALA A 84 4.93 -14.41 -8.11
CA ALA A 84 5.38 -15.73 -7.69
C ALA A 84 4.57 -16.27 -6.49
N ILE A 85 4.23 -15.39 -5.53
CA ILE A 85 3.34 -15.74 -4.43
C ILE A 85 1.95 -16.11 -4.95
N HIS A 86 1.38 -15.29 -5.84
CA HIS A 86 0.06 -15.54 -6.39
C HIS A 86 -0.01 -16.85 -7.17
N GLU A 87 0.97 -17.12 -8.03
CA GLU A 87 1.08 -18.37 -8.80
C GLU A 87 1.17 -19.58 -7.86
N ALA A 88 2.00 -19.51 -6.82
CA ALA A 88 2.13 -20.58 -5.84
C ALA A 88 0.83 -20.86 -5.07
N VAL A 89 0.07 -19.81 -4.75
CA VAL A 89 -1.26 -19.93 -4.12
C VAL A 89 -2.27 -20.55 -5.10
N GLU A 90 -2.30 -20.12 -6.36
CA GLU A 90 -3.21 -20.68 -7.37
C GLU A 90 -2.90 -22.15 -7.69
N SER A 91 -1.62 -22.53 -7.70
CA SER A 91 -1.20 -23.93 -7.91
C SER A 91 -1.20 -24.76 -6.63
N ARG A 92 -1.51 -24.17 -5.47
CA ARG A 92 -1.41 -24.79 -4.14
C ARG A 92 -0.04 -25.44 -3.89
N ASP A 93 1.03 -24.78 -4.34
CA ASP A 93 2.41 -25.25 -4.19
C ASP A 93 3.08 -24.59 -2.98
N TYR A 94 3.08 -25.31 -1.86
CA TYR A 94 3.65 -24.82 -0.60
C TYR A 94 5.17 -24.57 -0.68
N GLU A 95 5.91 -25.40 -1.41
CA GLU A 95 7.36 -25.25 -1.52
C GLU A 95 7.73 -24.03 -2.37
N ALA A 96 7.01 -23.79 -3.48
CA ALA A 96 7.15 -22.56 -4.26
C ALA A 96 6.75 -21.32 -3.44
N PHE A 97 5.68 -21.42 -2.65
CA PHE A 97 5.24 -20.33 -1.77
C PHE A 97 6.32 -19.97 -0.75
N LYS A 98 6.85 -20.96 0.00
CA LYS A 98 7.95 -20.76 0.97
C LYS A 98 9.14 -20.05 0.35
N LEU A 99 9.56 -20.45 -0.84
CA LEU A 99 10.66 -19.82 -1.56
C LEU A 99 10.37 -18.36 -1.91
N ALA A 100 9.12 -18.05 -2.27
CA ALA A 100 8.68 -16.70 -2.61
C ALA A 100 8.62 -15.78 -1.38
N ILE A 101 8.20 -16.31 -0.23
CA ILE A 101 8.00 -15.53 1.01
C ILE A 101 9.20 -15.52 1.96
N ALA A 102 10.25 -16.31 1.71
CA ALA A 102 11.36 -16.57 2.65
C ALA A 102 12.04 -15.34 3.29
N ASP A 103 11.94 -14.16 2.69
CA ASP A 103 12.50 -12.91 3.24
C ASP A 103 11.39 -11.89 3.59
N SER A 104 10.20 -12.37 3.89
CA SER A 104 9.07 -11.55 4.33
C SER A 104 8.54 -12.07 5.68
N PRO A 105 7.87 -11.24 6.49
CA PRO A 105 7.16 -11.64 7.70
C PRO A 105 6.17 -12.77 7.49
N LEU A 106 5.67 -12.93 6.25
CA LEU A 106 4.82 -14.07 5.95
C LEU A 106 5.56 -15.39 6.18
N ALA A 107 6.89 -15.46 6.07
CA ALA A 107 7.66 -16.66 6.38
C ALA A 107 7.73 -16.96 7.88
N ASP A 108 7.66 -15.93 8.73
CA ASP A 108 7.62 -16.10 10.18
C ASP A 108 6.20 -16.48 10.65
N ILE A 109 5.18 -16.13 9.86
CA ILE A 109 3.77 -16.39 10.14
C ILE A 109 3.33 -17.76 9.60
N ILE A 110 3.62 -18.03 8.33
CA ILE A 110 3.22 -19.25 7.62
C ILE A 110 4.36 -20.25 7.71
N THR A 111 4.36 -21.06 8.76
CA THR A 111 5.47 -21.97 9.10
C THR A 111 5.20 -23.41 8.72
N SER A 112 3.95 -23.76 8.49
CA SER A 112 3.49 -25.11 8.15
C SER A 112 2.63 -25.14 6.88
N GLU A 113 2.44 -26.33 6.33
CA GLU A 113 1.53 -26.55 5.20
C GLU A 113 0.08 -26.27 5.58
N SER A 114 -0.31 -26.53 6.84
CA SER A 114 -1.63 -26.19 7.37
C SER A 114 -1.87 -24.68 7.38
N ASP A 115 -0.88 -23.88 7.79
CA ASP A 115 -0.98 -22.42 7.77
C ASP A 115 -1.13 -21.91 6.32
N PHE A 116 -0.43 -22.57 5.39
CA PHE A 116 -0.53 -22.27 3.97
C PHE A 116 -1.90 -22.62 3.39
N GLU A 117 -2.50 -23.76 3.75
CA GLU A 117 -3.86 -24.11 3.33
C GLU A 117 -4.88 -23.08 3.80
N GLN A 118 -4.80 -22.63 5.06
CA GLN A 118 -5.66 -21.58 5.59
C GLN A 118 -5.42 -20.24 4.86
N PHE A 119 -4.17 -19.94 4.50
CA PHE A 119 -3.83 -18.76 3.69
C PHE A 119 -4.46 -18.83 2.28
N VAL A 120 -4.43 -20.01 1.64
CA VAL A 120 -5.08 -20.24 0.34
C VAL A 120 -6.59 -20.05 0.45
N GLU A 121 -7.22 -20.60 1.48
CA GLU A 121 -8.66 -20.43 1.73
C GLU A 121 -9.03 -18.95 1.92
N ALA A 122 -8.29 -18.22 2.76
CA ALA A 122 -8.46 -16.78 2.94
C ALA A 122 -8.31 -16.01 1.61
N HIS A 123 -7.37 -16.41 0.76
CA HIS A 123 -7.19 -15.83 -0.57
C HIS A 123 -8.35 -16.14 -1.52
N GLU A 124 -8.92 -17.34 -1.48
CA GLU A 124 -10.12 -17.72 -2.25
C GLU A 124 -11.36 -16.93 -1.82
N LEU A 125 -11.59 -16.79 -0.50
CA LEU A 125 -12.67 -15.97 0.06
C LEU A 125 -12.58 -14.52 -0.46
N LYS A 126 -11.37 -13.96 -0.43
CA LYS A 126 -11.10 -12.61 -0.95
C LYS A 126 -11.40 -12.50 -2.44
N ARG A 127 -11.00 -13.50 -3.24
CA ARG A 127 -11.26 -13.55 -4.69
C ARG A 127 -12.76 -13.62 -5.01
N ASN A 128 -13.53 -14.29 -4.16
CA ASN A 128 -14.98 -14.42 -4.30
C ASN A 128 -15.77 -13.21 -3.79
N GLY A 129 -15.08 -12.23 -3.18
CA GLY A 129 -15.70 -11.02 -2.64
C GLY A 129 -16.16 -11.13 -1.18
N ASN A 130 -15.84 -12.22 -0.50
CA ASN A 130 -16.13 -12.42 0.92
C ASN A 130 -15.05 -11.76 1.79
N TRP A 131 -14.98 -10.43 1.75
CA TRP A 131 -13.89 -9.66 2.37
C TRP A 131 -13.81 -9.82 3.89
N GLU A 132 -14.95 -9.89 4.58
CA GLU A 132 -15.01 -10.03 6.04
C GLU A 132 -14.56 -11.41 6.51
N GLU A 133 -14.98 -12.46 5.81
CA GLU A 133 -14.57 -13.84 6.09
C GLU A 133 -13.07 -14.03 5.80
N ALA A 134 -12.60 -13.50 4.66
CA ALA A 134 -11.18 -13.51 4.33
C ALA A 134 -10.33 -12.77 5.37
N GLU A 135 -10.81 -11.61 5.84
CA GLU A 135 -10.12 -10.84 6.89
C GLU A 135 -10.04 -11.62 8.20
N THR A 136 -11.14 -12.28 8.61
CA THR A 136 -11.15 -13.14 9.79
C THR A 136 -10.12 -14.27 9.66
N ALA A 137 -10.09 -14.96 8.52
CA ALA A 137 -9.14 -16.03 8.25
C ALA A 137 -7.67 -15.54 8.24
N PHE A 138 -7.40 -14.34 7.70
CA PHE A 138 -6.07 -13.73 7.78
C PHE A 138 -5.68 -13.34 9.21
N SER A 139 -6.60 -12.81 10.01
CA SER A 139 -6.33 -12.48 11.41
C SER A 139 -6.09 -13.71 12.28
N GLU A 140 -6.76 -14.83 12.02
CA GLU A 140 -6.47 -16.11 12.69
C GLU A 140 -5.04 -16.60 12.43
N LEU A 141 -4.51 -16.31 11.24
CA LEU A 141 -3.11 -16.54 10.90
C LEU A 141 -2.16 -15.49 11.50
N GLY A 142 -2.65 -14.48 12.22
CA GLY A 142 -1.83 -13.36 12.71
C GLY A 142 -1.40 -12.37 11.62
N ILE A 143 -2.07 -12.40 10.45
CA ILE A 143 -1.89 -11.44 9.36
C ILE A 143 -2.91 -10.32 9.56
N ASP A 144 -2.67 -9.50 10.58
CA ASP A 144 -3.55 -8.37 10.87
C ASP A 144 -3.26 -7.19 9.93
N LYS A 145 -4.32 -6.48 9.57
CA LYS A 145 -4.15 -5.14 9.00
C LYS A 145 -3.52 -4.27 10.08
N PRO A 146 -2.50 -3.46 9.77
CA PRO A 146 -1.92 -2.56 10.76
C PRO A 146 -3.00 -1.60 11.28
N GLU A 147 -3.40 -1.76 12.55
CA GLU A 147 -4.42 -0.94 13.23
C GLU A 147 -4.16 0.57 13.12
N ASN A 148 -2.90 0.96 12.90
CA ASN A 148 -2.45 2.35 12.89
C ASN A 148 -1.91 2.86 11.54
N GLY A 149 -2.15 2.13 10.45
CA GLY A 149 -1.61 2.48 9.13
C GLY A 149 -2.36 3.61 8.44
N LEU A 150 -2.39 4.84 8.98
CA LEU A 150 -2.75 6.09 8.28
C LEU A 150 -3.95 6.02 7.30
N GLY A 151 -4.88 5.10 7.51
CA GLY A 151 -6.15 4.96 6.78
C GLY A 151 -7.06 6.17 7.01
N LYS A 152 -6.73 6.99 8.01
CA LYS A 152 -7.29 8.34 8.21
C LYS A 152 -6.78 9.39 7.20
N ARG A 153 -6.02 9.04 6.16
CA ARG A 153 -5.84 9.92 4.98
C ARG A 153 -6.86 9.68 3.86
N PHE A 154 -7.78 8.72 4.03
CA PHE A 154 -8.99 8.62 3.20
C PHE A 154 -10.28 8.43 4.01
N HIS A 155 -10.40 9.08 5.18
CA HIS A 155 -11.69 9.64 5.58
C HIS A 155 -12.14 10.82 4.67
N ARG A 156 -11.87 10.73 3.36
CA ARG A 156 -12.86 11.18 2.36
C ARG A 156 -14.12 10.31 2.38
N HIS A 157 -14.13 9.23 3.18
CA HIS A 157 -15.35 8.50 3.49
C HIS A 157 -16.25 9.17 4.52
N GLY A 158 -15.75 10.08 5.38
CA GLY A 158 -16.64 10.83 6.29
C GLY A 158 -17.37 11.98 5.59
N LEU A 159 -16.70 12.60 4.62
CA LEU A 159 -17.24 13.72 3.85
C LEU A 159 -18.24 13.29 2.76
N LEU A 160 -18.26 12.01 2.39
CA LEU A 160 -19.18 11.47 1.38
C LEU A 160 -20.15 10.43 1.95
N SER A 161 -19.96 9.98 3.20
CA SER A 161 -20.93 9.12 3.89
C SER A 161 -22.22 9.86 4.21
N GLU A 162 -22.13 11.16 4.44
CA GLU A 162 -23.28 12.05 4.71
C GLU A 162 -24.05 12.44 3.45
N LEU A 163 -23.50 12.16 2.27
CA LEU A 163 -24.21 12.33 0.99
C LEU A 163 -25.20 11.19 0.76
N SER A 164 -26.38 11.53 0.24
CA SER A 164 -27.30 10.55 -0.34
C SER A 164 -26.67 9.84 -1.54
N ASP A 165 -27.25 8.72 -1.98
CA ASP A 165 -26.75 7.98 -3.13
C ASP A 165 -26.80 8.80 -4.43
N GLU A 166 -27.81 9.66 -4.57
CA GLU A 166 -27.93 10.61 -5.68
C GLU A 166 -26.85 11.71 -5.63
N GLN A 167 -26.58 12.25 -4.44
CA GLN A 167 -25.54 13.26 -4.24
C GLN A 167 -24.13 12.69 -4.47
N ARG A 168 -23.89 11.42 -4.09
CA ARG A 168 -22.63 10.72 -4.38
C ARG A 168 -22.42 10.55 -5.88
N GLU A 169 -23.47 10.19 -6.62
CA GLU A 169 -23.38 10.02 -8.06
C GLU A 169 -23.13 11.35 -8.77
N ALA A 170 -23.85 12.41 -8.40
CA ALA A 170 -23.63 13.76 -8.91
C ALA A 170 -22.21 14.26 -8.61
N PHE A 171 -21.70 13.99 -7.40
CA PHE A 171 -20.34 14.34 -7.00
C PHE A 171 -19.29 13.57 -7.81
N ARG A 172 -19.55 12.30 -8.12
CA ARG A 172 -18.69 11.45 -8.96
C ARG A 172 -18.60 12.00 -10.39
N VAL A 173 -19.73 12.38 -10.99
CA VAL A 173 -19.79 12.97 -12.33
C VAL A 173 -19.06 14.32 -12.38
N ALA A 174 -19.33 15.21 -11.42
CA ALA A 174 -18.66 16.52 -11.33
C ALA A 174 -17.14 16.39 -11.14
N ARG A 175 -16.70 15.36 -10.42
CA ARG A 175 -15.27 15.06 -10.25
C ARG A 175 -14.62 14.57 -11.53
N GLN A 176 -15.31 13.75 -12.33
CA GLN A 176 -14.80 13.26 -13.62
C GLN A 176 -14.63 14.39 -14.64
N SER A 177 -15.50 15.41 -14.58
CA SER A 177 -15.41 16.62 -15.41
C SER A 177 -14.52 17.72 -14.80
N ASN A 178 -13.95 17.51 -13.61
CA ASN A 178 -13.18 18.50 -12.84
C ASN A 178 -13.98 19.81 -12.58
N ASP A 179 -15.29 19.70 -12.46
CA ASP A 179 -16.21 20.80 -12.18
C ASP A 179 -16.26 21.10 -10.67
N ARG A 180 -15.45 22.07 -10.26
CA ARG A 180 -15.27 22.46 -8.86
C ARG A 180 -16.46 23.21 -8.28
N GLU A 181 -17.24 23.88 -9.12
CA GLU A 181 -18.41 24.64 -8.69
C GLU A 181 -19.53 23.68 -8.32
N THR A 182 -19.81 22.70 -9.19
CA THR A 182 -20.80 21.65 -8.93
C THR A 182 -20.41 20.78 -7.74
N MET A 183 -19.13 20.39 -7.62
CA MET A 183 -18.67 19.66 -6.43
C MET A 183 -18.89 20.45 -5.12
N ARG A 184 -18.74 21.77 -5.15
CA ARG A 184 -18.95 22.61 -3.97
C ARG A 184 -20.44 22.75 -3.64
N ALA A 185 -21.28 22.96 -4.64
CA ALA A 185 -22.73 23.06 -4.46
C ALA A 185 -23.31 21.79 -3.80
N ILE A 186 -22.86 20.61 -4.23
CA ILE A 186 -23.32 19.33 -3.66
C ILE A 186 -22.91 19.18 -2.18
N LEU A 187 -21.70 19.63 -1.83
CA LEU A 187 -21.22 19.56 -0.43
C LEU A 187 -21.90 20.59 0.47
N ASP A 188 -22.14 21.80 -0.05
CA ASP A 188 -22.87 22.85 0.67
C ASP A 188 -24.34 22.43 0.89
N GLU A 189 -24.98 21.80 -0.10
CA GLU A 189 -26.33 21.24 0.03
C GLU A 189 -26.42 20.13 1.08
N ALA A 190 -25.36 19.32 1.22
CA ALA A 190 -25.26 18.29 2.25
C ALA A 190 -24.88 18.84 3.64
N GLY A 191 -24.73 20.16 3.80
CA GLY A 191 -24.37 20.79 5.08
C GLY A 191 -22.91 20.58 5.49
N ILE A 192 -22.05 20.19 4.56
CA ILE A 192 -20.64 19.89 4.80
C ILE A 192 -19.83 21.15 4.55
N GLU A 193 -19.74 22.03 5.56
CA GLU A 193 -18.99 23.28 5.43
C GLU A 193 -17.48 23.03 5.26
N ASN A 194 -16.91 23.62 4.19
CA ASN A 194 -15.50 23.58 3.83
C ASN A 194 -14.60 24.38 4.82
N HIS A 195 -14.41 23.91 6.05
CA HIS A 195 -13.53 24.63 6.99
C HIS A 195 -12.01 24.41 6.75
N LYS A 196 -11.57 23.66 5.72
CA LYS A 196 -10.14 23.35 5.51
C LYS A 196 -9.67 23.27 4.06
N LEU A 197 -9.96 24.28 3.24
CA LEU A 197 -9.32 24.42 1.91
C LEU A 197 -8.49 25.72 1.72
N ASN A 198 -8.35 26.55 2.76
CA ASN A 198 -7.53 27.77 2.75
C ASN A 198 -6.35 27.75 3.75
N ARG A 199 -5.57 26.67 3.78
CA ARG A 199 -4.20 26.69 4.33
C ARG A 199 -3.27 25.82 3.52
#